data_AF-A0A0K0F9P5-F1
#
_entry.id   AF-A0A0K0F9P5-F1
#
_cell.length_a   1.000
_cell.length_b   1.000
_cell.length_c   1.000
_cell.angle_alpha   90.00
_cell.angle_beta   90.00
_cell.angle_gamma   90.00
#
_symmetry.space_group_name_H-M   'P 1'
#
loop_
_entity.id
_entity.type
_entity.pdbx_description
1 polymer ?
#
loop_
_entity_poly.entity_id
_entity_poly.type
_entity_poly.pdbx_seq_one_letter_code
_entity_poly.pdbx_strand_id
1 'polypeptide(L)'
;MDNIEAVKGKSKESYDEWVRLSNMENKAPTNLTTISDLPFYNNQKVDLSKYTFVEDSPNPLQDYFKTARYAVRDQYSLISERFETVGKFGKCVKKHYYNTKEYIEKEGAVVPKAFAITLGGMAGFIIGVKKYGIRKFVYATTGIATMTAFCYPEQTVDVCRTGYYHLLTQYEKIKENNGK
;
A
#
# COMPACT_ATOMS: atom_id res chain seq x y z
N MET A 1 -21.86 -2.48 25.42
CA MET A 1 -22.09 -2.44 23.96
C MET A 1 -23.41 -1.72 23.64
N ASP A 2 -24.37 -1.78 24.54
CA ASP A 2 -25.72 -1.18 24.45
C ASP A 2 -25.75 0.35 24.24
N ASN A 3 -24.77 1.08 24.77
CA ASN A 3 -24.65 2.53 24.59
C ASN A 3 -24.21 2.93 23.17
N ILE A 4 -23.43 2.09 22.50
CA ILE A 4 -22.97 2.33 21.13
C ILE A 4 -24.12 2.04 20.15
N GLU A 5 -24.91 1.00 20.42
CA GLU A 5 -26.09 0.66 19.62
C GLU A 5 -27.20 1.72 19.75
N ALA A 6 -27.43 2.26 20.95
CA ALA A 6 -28.37 3.37 21.17
C ALA A 6 -27.96 4.67 20.44
N VAL A 7 -26.67 5.00 20.41
CA VAL A 7 -26.15 6.18 19.68
C VAL A 7 -26.24 5.98 18.16
N LYS A 8 -26.03 4.75 17.69
CA LYS A 8 -26.17 4.39 16.27
C LYS A 8 -27.64 4.43 15.81
N GLY A 9 -28.58 4.07 16.70
CA GLY A 9 -30.02 4.18 16.46
C GLY A 9 -30.47 5.63 16.26
N LYS A 10 -30.12 6.52 17.22
CA LYS A 10 -30.50 7.94 17.15
C LYS A 10 -29.93 8.68 15.93
N SER A 11 -28.68 8.39 15.57
CA SER A 11 -28.05 9.02 14.40
C SER A 11 -28.68 8.59 13.08
N LYS A 12 -29.11 7.32 12.98
CA LYS A 12 -29.85 6.81 11.82
C LYS A 12 -31.23 7.44 11.71
N GLU A 13 -31.93 7.60 12.84
CA GLU A 13 -33.26 8.20 12.92
C GLU A 13 -33.25 9.68 12.50
N SER A 14 -32.26 10.46 12.97
CA SER A 14 -32.06 11.84 12.52
C SER A 14 -31.68 11.96 11.05
N TYR A 15 -30.91 11.02 10.51
CA TYR A 15 -30.57 11.02 9.08
C TYR A 15 -31.81 10.71 8.21
N ASP A 16 -32.60 9.70 8.59
CA ASP A 16 -33.82 9.34 7.87
C ASP A 16 -34.87 10.48 7.93
N GLU A 17 -34.96 11.19 9.06
CA GLU A 17 -35.79 12.40 9.18
C GLU A 17 -35.30 13.53 8.27
N TRP A 18 -33.99 13.80 8.24
CA TRP A 18 -33.39 14.81 7.38
C TRP A 18 -33.55 14.49 5.89
N VAL A 19 -33.38 13.23 5.49
CA VAL A 19 -33.62 12.74 4.12
C VAL A 19 -35.10 12.82 3.76
N ARG A 20 -36.01 12.57 4.70
CA ARG A 20 -37.45 12.74 4.48
C ARG A 20 -37.79 14.21 4.25
N LEU A 21 -37.25 15.12 5.06
CA LEU A 21 -37.48 16.56 4.94
C LEU A 21 -36.87 17.14 3.67
N SER A 22 -35.70 16.67 3.23
CA SER A 22 -35.05 17.16 2.01
C SER A 22 -35.67 16.62 0.72
N ASN A 23 -36.32 15.45 0.77
CA ASN A 23 -37.04 14.87 -0.37
C ASN A 23 -38.54 15.24 -0.41
N MET A 24 -39.03 16.16 0.44
CA MET A 24 -40.37 16.74 0.30
C MET A 24 -40.39 17.73 -0.88
N GLU A 25 -40.25 17.22 -2.09
CA GLU A 25 -40.38 18.01 -3.31
C GLU A 25 -41.88 18.28 -3.57
N ASN A 26 -42.25 19.56 -3.74
CA ASN A 26 -43.57 20.04 -4.20
C ASN A 26 -44.77 19.97 -3.24
N LYS A 27 -44.62 20.42 -1.98
CA LYS A 27 -45.69 21.17 -1.32
C LYS A 27 -45.18 22.54 -0.91
N ALA A 28 -45.55 23.57 -1.68
CA ALA A 28 -45.43 24.93 -1.20
C ALA A 28 -46.18 25.02 0.15
N PRO A 29 -45.55 25.50 1.25
CA PRO A 29 -46.25 25.66 2.51
C PRO A 29 -47.44 26.60 2.27
N THR A 30 -48.64 26.20 2.68
CA THR A 30 -49.86 27.01 2.53
C THR A 30 -49.82 28.31 3.31
N ASN A 31 -48.81 28.49 4.17
CA ASN A 31 -48.47 29.74 4.85
C ASN A 31 -47.04 30.11 4.45
N LEU A 32 -46.88 30.80 3.33
CA LEU A 32 -45.64 31.44 2.93
C LEU A 32 -45.46 32.70 3.78
N THR A 33 -44.76 32.58 4.91
CA THR A 33 -44.27 33.75 5.64
C THR A 33 -43.14 34.38 4.85
N THR A 34 -43.27 35.68 4.55
CA THR A 34 -42.18 36.42 3.92
C THR A 34 -41.05 36.59 4.94
N ILE A 35 -39.80 36.81 4.52
CA ILE A 35 -38.65 37.03 5.44
C ILE A 35 -38.97 38.07 6.53
N SER A 36 -39.83 39.03 6.19
CA SER A 36 -40.38 40.09 7.03
C SER A 36 -41.26 39.64 8.20
N ASP A 37 -41.85 38.44 8.12
CA ASP A 37 -42.81 37.90 9.09
C ASP A 37 -42.14 36.97 10.11
N LEU A 38 -40.84 36.70 9.98
CA LEU A 38 -40.09 35.98 10.99
C LEU A 38 -39.87 36.90 12.21
N PRO A 39 -40.15 36.43 13.45
CA PRO A 39 -40.02 37.24 14.67
C PRO A 39 -38.58 37.70 14.97
N PHE A 40 -37.59 37.18 14.23
CA PHE A 40 -36.19 37.58 14.33
C PHE A 40 -35.87 38.90 13.61
N TYR A 41 -36.63 39.22 12.56
CA TYR A 41 -36.46 40.46 11.79
C TYR A 41 -37.65 41.38 12.04
N ASN A 42 -37.89 41.72 13.30
CA ASN A 42 -38.84 42.77 13.63
C ASN A 42 -38.43 44.04 12.87
N ASN A 43 -39.28 44.50 11.94
CA ASN A 43 -39.16 45.79 11.24
C ASN A 43 -39.35 46.98 12.19
N GLN A 44 -39.04 46.83 13.48
CA GLN A 44 -38.60 47.97 14.27
C GLN A 44 -37.36 48.49 13.56
N LYS A 45 -37.49 49.65 12.92
CA LYS A 45 -36.35 50.50 12.59
C LYS A 45 -35.66 50.79 13.92
N VAL A 46 -34.77 49.88 14.33
CA VAL A 46 -33.94 50.06 15.50
C VAL A 46 -33.19 51.34 15.19
N ASP A 47 -33.40 52.34 16.02
CA ASP A 47 -32.76 53.63 15.89
C ASP A 47 -31.24 53.39 15.91
N LEU A 48 -30.62 53.35 14.72
CA LEU A 48 -29.19 53.04 14.53
C LEU A 48 -28.31 54.06 15.27
N SER A 49 -28.87 55.21 15.67
CA SER A 49 -28.19 56.18 16.54
C SER A 49 -27.96 55.69 17.98
N LYS A 50 -28.64 54.62 18.41
CA LYS A 50 -28.48 53.99 19.74
C LYS A 50 -27.59 52.75 19.74
N TYR A 51 -27.15 52.27 18.57
CA TYR A 51 -26.21 51.17 18.49
C TYR A 51 -24.78 51.71 18.56
N THR A 52 -24.17 51.64 19.72
CA THR A 52 -22.73 51.84 19.85
C THR A 52 -22.04 50.52 19.58
N PHE A 53 -21.30 50.42 18.47
CA PHE A 53 -20.39 49.31 18.25
C PHE A 53 -19.34 49.34 19.36
N VAL A 54 -19.49 48.45 20.35
CA VAL A 54 -18.47 48.23 21.37
C VAL A 54 -17.46 47.28 20.75
N GLU A 55 -16.28 47.79 20.43
CA GLU A 55 -15.14 46.94 20.11
C GLU A 55 -14.80 46.13 21.35
N ASP A 56 -15.29 44.89 21.43
CA ASP A 56 -14.84 43.93 22.42
C ASP A 56 -13.35 43.72 22.20
N SER A 57 -12.54 44.18 23.17
CA SER A 57 -11.10 43.94 23.13
C SER A 57 -10.86 42.43 23.15
N PRO A 58 -9.96 41.93 22.30
CA PRO A 58 -9.76 40.49 22.19
C PRO A 58 -9.34 39.94 23.54
N ASN A 59 -10.11 38.97 24.03
CA ASN A 59 -9.71 38.22 25.21
C ASN A 59 -8.38 37.53 24.92
N PRO A 60 -7.46 37.42 25.90
CA PRO A 60 -6.13 36.85 25.68
C PRO A 60 -6.19 35.46 25.04
N LEU A 61 -7.19 34.64 25.38
CA LEU A 61 -7.44 33.33 24.75
C LEU A 61 -7.72 33.41 23.24
N GLN A 62 -8.51 34.40 22.81
CA GLN A 62 -8.85 34.57 21.40
C GLN A 62 -7.61 34.95 20.57
N ASP A 63 -6.69 35.73 21.14
CA ASP A 63 -5.43 36.08 20.48
C ASP A 63 -4.49 34.89 20.32
N TYR A 64 -4.44 33.98 21.30
CA TYR A 64 -3.68 32.73 21.15
C TYR A 64 -4.25 31.83 20.06
N PHE A 65 -5.57 31.62 20.02
CA PHE A 65 -6.21 30.83 18.96
C PHE A 65 -6.05 31.48 17.59
N LYS A 66 -6.12 32.81 17.51
CA LYS A 66 -5.89 33.59 16.29
C LYS A 66 -4.46 33.39 15.79
N THR A 67 -3.47 33.52 16.67
CA THR A 67 -2.05 33.33 16.35
C THR A 67 -1.76 31.90 15.90
N ALA A 68 -2.27 30.91 16.64
CA ALA A 68 -2.13 29.50 16.29
C ALA A 68 -2.76 29.19 14.92
N ARG A 69 -3.96 29.72 14.64
CA ARG A 69 -4.62 29.56 13.33
C ARG A 69 -3.80 30.16 12.20
N TYR A 70 -3.25 31.36 12.38
CA TYR A 70 -2.43 32.00 11.35
C TYR A 70 -1.12 31.24 11.13
N ALA A 71 -0.44 30.82 12.20
CA ALA A 71 0.78 30.01 12.10
C ALA A 71 0.52 28.67 11.39
N VAL A 72 -0.57 27.98 11.73
CA VAL A 72 -0.93 26.72 11.06
C VAL A 72 -1.31 26.98 9.61
N ARG A 73 -2.10 28.01 9.31
CA ARG A 73 -2.51 28.36 7.95
C ARG A 73 -1.32 28.69 7.05
N ASP A 74 -0.37 29.45 7.57
CA ASP A 74 0.84 29.85 6.84
C ASP A 74 1.73 28.65 6.51
N GLN A 75 1.81 27.68 7.43
CA GLN A 75 2.62 26.46 7.25
C GLN A 75 1.88 25.30 6.57
N TYR A 76 0.56 25.41 6.37
CA TYR A 76 -0.28 24.34 5.85
C TYR A 76 0.08 23.95 4.41
N SER A 77 0.41 24.94 3.57
CA SER A 77 0.74 24.73 2.15
C SER A 77 1.96 23.81 2.00
N LEU A 78 3.02 24.07 2.77
CA LEU A 78 4.25 23.28 2.78
C LEU A 78 4.02 21.84 3.26
N ILE A 79 3.20 21.68 4.30
CA ILE A 79 2.90 20.37 4.88
C ILE A 79 2.05 19.53 3.90
N SER A 80 1.07 20.16 3.24
CA SER A 80 0.18 19.49 2.29
C SER A 80 0.93 18.88 1.09
N GLU A 81 1.93 19.60 0.55
CA GLU A 81 2.76 19.14 -0.57
C GLU A 81 3.62 17.91 -0.18
N ARG A 82 4.15 17.90 1.06
CA ARG A 82 4.90 16.75 1.58
C ARG A 82 4.02 15.53 1.75
N PHE A 83 2.80 15.70 2.27
CA PHE A 83 1.84 14.60 2.38
C PHE A 83 1.41 14.05 1.01
N GLU A 84 1.31 14.89 -0.01
CA GLU A 84 1.01 14.43 -1.37
C GLU A 84 2.11 13.53 -1.92
N THR A 85 3.37 13.89 -1.68
CA THR A 85 4.53 13.07 -2.08
C THR A 85 4.55 11.71 -1.38
N VAL A 86 4.30 11.69 -0.07
CA VAL A 86 4.18 10.45 0.71
C VAL A 86 3.00 9.61 0.23
N GLY A 87 1.87 10.25 -0.09
CA GLY A 87 0.70 9.57 -0.66
C GLY A 87 0.98 8.94 -2.03
N LYS A 88 1.70 9.64 -2.91
CA LYS A 88 2.16 9.12 -4.20
C LYS A 88 3.11 7.94 -4.03
N PHE A 89 4.07 8.05 -3.11
CA PHE A 89 5.00 6.96 -2.79
C PHE A 89 4.26 5.73 -2.25
N GLY A 90 3.33 5.92 -1.32
CA GLY A 90 2.50 4.84 -0.78
C GLY A 90 1.68 4.13 -1.86
N LYS A 91 1.09 4.88 -2.80
CA LYS A 91 0.38 4.29 -3.96
C LYS A 91 1.32 3.52 -4.88
N CYS A 92 2.52 4.02 -5.12
CA CYS A 92 3.54 3.36 -5.93
C CYS A 92 3.98 2.02 -5.30
N VAL A 93 4.33 2.04 -4.01
CA VAL A 93 4.71 0.85 -3.25
C VAL A 93 3.57 -0.17 -3.24
N LYS A 94 2.34 0.28 -2.99
CA LYS A 94 1.16 -0.59 -3.01
C LYS A 94 0.98 -1.26 -4.38
N LYS A 95 1.08 -0.50 -5.46
CA LYS A 95 1.01 -1.04 -6.84
C LYS A 95 2.12 -2.05 -7.10
N HIS A 96 3.35 -1.73 -6.73
CA HIS A 96 4.49 -2.60 -6.96
C HIS A 96 4.37 -3.90 -6.13
N TYR A 97 3.90 -3.80 -4.90
CA TYR A 97 3.63 -4.94 -4.04
C TYR A 97 2.59 -5.89 -4.65
N TYR A 98 1.44 -5.39 -5.12
CA TYR A 98 0.42 -6.24 -5.73
C TYR A 98 0.90 -6.88 -7.04
N ASN A 99 1.60 -6.14 -7.89
CA ASN A 99 2.19 -6.70 -9.09
C ASN A 99 3.15 -7.85 -8.73
N THR A 100 4.10 -7.61 -7.82
CA THR A 100 5.05 -8.64 -7.38
C THR A 100 4.34 -9.83 -6.71
N LYS A 101 3.28 -9.58 -5.93
CA LYS A 101 2.47 -10.64 -5.33
C LYS A 101 1.82 -11.52 -6.41
N GLU A 102 1.23 -10.90 -7.43
CA GLU A 102 0.61 -11.63 -8.55
C GLU A 102 1.65 -12.47 -9.34
N TYR A 103 2.86 -11.95 -9.55
CA TYR A 103 3.96 -12.72 -10.14
C TYR A 103 4.38 -13.89 -9.27
N ILE A 104 4.51 -13.69 -7.95
CA ILE A 104 4.87 -14.76 -7.01
C ILE A 104 3.76 -15.82 -6.93
N GLU A 105 2.48 -15.43 -6.95
CA GLU A 105 1.35 -16.37 -6.90
C GLU A 105 1.18 -17.16 -8.21
N LYS A 106 1.39 -16.53 -9.38
CA LYS A 106 1.26 -17.21 -10.68
C LYS A 106 2.49 -18.06 -11.06
N GLU A 107 3.70 -17.61 -10.72
CA GLU A 107 4.95 -18.34 -11.01
C GLU A 107 5.48 -19.15 -9.81
N GLY A 108 4.77 -19.10 -8.67
CA GLY A 108 4.75 -19.98 -7.50
C GLY A 108 6.04 -20.15 -6.69
N ALA A 109 7.19 -20.29 -7.34
CA ALA A 109 8.44 -20.64 -6.69
C ALA A 109 9.69 -20.30 -7.52
N VAL A 110 9.59 -19.78 -8.74
CA VAL A 110 10.79 -19.57 -9.58
C VAL A 110 11.76 -18.55 -8.97
N VAL A 111 11.25 -17.44 -8.40
CA VAL A 111 12.09 -16.41 -7.77
C VAL A 111 12.76 -16.93 -6.49
N PRO A 112 12.05 -17.54 -5.52
CA PRO A 112 12.69 -18.17 -4.36
C PRO A 112 13.66 -19.30 -4.72
N LYS A 113 13.35 -20.12 -5.74
CA LYS A 113 14.24 -21.21 -6.20
C LYS A 113 15.51 -20.67 -6.86
N ALA A 114 15.39 -19.65 -7.71
CA ALA A 114 16.55 -18.99 -8.31
C ALA A 114 17.43 -18.35 -7.21
N PHE A 115 16.80 -17.68 -6.24
CA PHE A 115 17.51 -17.10 -5.11
C PHE A 115 18.25 -18.18 -4.29
N ALA A 116 17.58 -19.27 -3.95
CA ALA A 116 18.18 -20.42 -3.30
C ALA A 116 19.44 -20.91 -4.06
N ILE A 117 19.33 -21.14 -5.37
CA ILE A 117 20.45 -21.59 -6.21
C ILE A 117 21.62 -20.60 -6.18
N THR A 118 21.34 -19.29 -6.29
CA THR A 118 22.38 -18.27 -6.22
C THR A 118 23.07 -18.24 -4.86
N LEU A 119 22.33 -18.42 -3.76
CA LEU A 119 22.90 -18.54 -2.42
C LEU A 119 23.75 -19.80 -2.28
N GLY A 120 23.31 -20.93 -2.83
CA GLY A 120 24.08 -22.18 -2.85
C GLY A 120 25.40 -22.02 -3.60
N GLY A 121 25.37 -21.35 -4.77
CA GLY A 121 26.57 -21.04 -5.54
C GLY A 121 27.51 -20.07 -4.84
N MET A 122 26.97 -19.01 -4.23
CA MET A 122 27.76 -18.04 -3.47
C MET A 122 28.38 -18.68 -2.23
N ALA A 123 27.65 -19.52 -1.51
CA ALA A 123 28.16 -20.30 -0.38
C ALA A 123 29.29 -21.24 -0.83
N GLY A 124 29.10 -21.96 -1.94
CA GLY A 124 30.15 -22.80 -2.53
C GLY A 124 31.39 -22.00 -2.92
N PHE A 125 31.21 -20.82 -3.51
CA PHE A 125 32.31 -19.94 -3.91
C PHE A 125 33.08 -19.37 -2.70
N ILE A 126 32.39 -19.01 -1.61
CA ILE A 126 33.00 -18.55 -0.36
C ILE A 126 33.83 -19.68 0.27
N ILE A 127 33.32 -20.91 0.30
CA ILE A 127 34.09 -22.07 0.77
C ILE A 127 35.30 -22.32 -0.15
N GLY A 128 35.15 -22.12 -1.45
CA GLY A 128 36.19 -22.27 -2.46
C GLY A 128 37.25 -21.16 -2.46
N VAL A 129 37.01 -20.01 -1.81
CA VAL A 129 37.88 -18.81 -1.91
C VAL A 129 39.30 -19.07 -1.40
N LYS A 130 39.47 -19.94 -0.41
CA LYS A 130 40.79 -20.30 0.13
C LYS A 130 41.61 -21.19 -0.82
N LYS A 131 41.01 -21.70 -1.89
CA LYS A 131 41.66 -22.57 -2.88
C LYS A 131 41.92 -21.77 -4.17
N TYR A 132 43.18 -21.73 -4.58
CA TYR A 132 43.60 -21.03 -5.80
C TYR A 132 43.21 -21.81 -7.07
N GLY A 133 42.99 -21.08 -8.18
CA GLY A 133 42.73 -21.64 -9.51
C GLY A 133 41.30 -22.16 -9.74
N ILE A 134 41.17 -23.17 -10.62
CA ILE A 134 39.87 -23.72 -11.10
C ILE A 134 39.03 -24.33 -9.97
N ARG A 135 39.67 -24.75 -8.87
CA ARG A 135 38.99 -25.35 -7.71
C ARG A 135 37.88 -24.46 -7.17
N LYS A 136 38.05 -23.13 -7.21
CA LYS A 136 37.03 -22.17 -6.78
C LYS A 136 35.71 -22.33 -7.55
N PHE A 137 35.79 -22.57 -8.86
CA PHE A 137 34.62 -22.79 -9.71
C PHE A 137 33.99 -24.17 -9.51
N VAL A 138 34.80 -25.18 -9.19
CA VAL A 138 34.28 -26.51 -8.82
C VAL A 138 33.41 -26.42 -7.56
N TYR A 139 33.87 -25.73 -6.52
CA TYR A 139 33.06 -25.55 -5.30
C TYR A 139 31.79 -24.72 -5.54
N ALA A 140 31.86 -23.67 -6.37
CA ALA A 140 30.70 -22.88 -6.73
C ALA A 140 29.67 -23.69 -7.53
N THR A 141 30.11 -24.44 -8.54
CA THR A 141 29.22 -25.31 -9.36
C THR A 141 28.61 -26.43 -8.54
N THR A 142 29.36 -27.04 -7.61
CA THR A 142 28.78 -28.00 -6.67
C THR A 142 27.67 -27.37 -5.81
N GLY A 143 27.88 -26.16 -5.29
CA GLY A 143 26.87 -25.44 -4.51
C GLY A 143 25.62 -25.07 -5.31
N ILE A 144 25.79 -24.68 -6.58
CA ILE A 144 24.68 -24.47 -7.52
C ILE A 144 23.96 -25.79 -7.77
N ALA A 145 24.70 -26.85 -8.07
CA ALA A 145 24.16 -28.16 -8.42
C ALA A 145 23.38 -28.79 -7.25
N THR A 146 23.90 -28.73 -6.03
CA THR A 146 23.21 -29.27 -4.85
C THR A 146 21.90 -28.55 -4.60
N MET A 147 21.89 -27.22 -4.70
CA MET A 147 20.68 -26.45 -4.47
C MET A 147 19.67 -26.58 -5.62
N THR A 148 20.15 -26.73 -6.85
CA THR A 148 19.31 -27.02 -8.03
C THR A 148 18.65 -28.39 -7.90
N ALA A 149 19.40 -29.42 -7.50
CA ALA A 149 18.89 -30.76 -7.26
C ALA A 149 17.79 -30.77 -6.19
N PHE A 150 17.96 -29.98 -5.13
CA PHE A 150 16.95 -29.84 -4.08
C PHE A 150 15.70 -29.08 -4.55
N CYS A 151 15.86 -28.02 -5.34
CA CYS A 151 14.74 -27.19 -5.82
C CYS A 151 13.96 -27.82 -7.00
N TYR A 152 14.59 -28.71 -7.76
CA TYR A 152 14.05 -29.36 -8.97
C TYR A 152 14.41 -30.85 -9.05
N PRO A 153 13.92 -31.69 -8.12
CA PRO A 153 14.32 -33.10 -8.05
C PRO A 153 13.94 -33.89 -9.32
N GLU A 154 12.70 -33.77 -9.80
CA GLU A 154 12.22 -34.49 -10.99
C GLU A 154 13.05 -34.14 -12.25
N GLN A 155 13.23 -32.84 -12.51
CA GLN A 155 14.03 -32.38 -13.66
C GLN A 155 15.49 -32.82 -13.56
N THR A 156 16.04 -32.84 -12.34
CA THR A 156 17.41 -33.30 -12.10
C THR A 156 17.55 -34.79 -12.40
N VAL A 157 16.58 -35.61 -11.98
CA VAL A 157 16.56 -37.06 -12.27
C VAL A 157 16.50 -37.31 -13.79
N ASP A 158 15.68 -36.56 -14.52
CA ASP A 158 15.56 -36.70 -15.98
C ASP A 158 16.87 -36.36 -16.71
N VAL A 159 17.54 -35.28 -16.29
CA VAL A 159 18.85 -34.89 -16.84
C VAL A 159 19.91 -35.95 -16.51
N CYS A 160 19.95 -36.44 -15.28
CA CYS A 160 20.88 -37.50 -14.88
C CYS A 160 20.65 -38.80 -15.68
N ARG A 161 19.39 -39.20 -15.86
CA ARG A 161 19.01 -40.38 -16.64
C ARG A 161 19.42 -40.23 -18.11
N THR A 162 19.14 -39.09 -18.72
CA THR A 162 19.51 -38.79 -20.12
C THR A 162 21.03 -38.78 -20.29
N GLY A 163 21.75 -38.17 -19.34
CA GLY A 163 23.21 -38.18 -19.32
C GLY A 163 23.78 -39.60 -19.23
N TYR A 164 23.22 -40.44 -18.37
CA TYR A 164 23.64 -41.84 -18.23
C TYR A 164 23.52 -42.63 -19.53
N TYR A 165 22.38 -42.52 -20.24
CA TYR A 165 22.21 -43.21 -21.52
C TYR A 165 23.17 -42.73 -22.60
N HIS A 166 23.44 -41.41 -22.67
CA HIS A 166 24.44 -40.89 -23.59
C HIS A 166 25.85 -41.39 -23.26
N LEU A 167 26.22 -41.48 -21.99
CA LEU A 167 27.52 -42.00 -21.57
C LEU A 167 27.68 -43.48 -21.93
N LEU A 168 26.65 -44.30 -21.72
CA LEU A 168 26.66 -45.70 -22.16
C LEU A 168 26.87 -45.83 -23.66
N THR A 169 26.11 -45.04 -24.45
CA THR A 169 26.23 -45.05 -25.91
C THR A 169 27.63 -44.65 -26.38
N GLN A 170 28.25 -43.65 -25.74
CA GLN A 170 29.62 -43.24 -26.07
C GLN A 170 30.64 -44.29 -25.64
N TYR A 171 30.44 -44.93 -24.49
CA TYR A 171 31.30 -46.00 -24.00
C TYR A 171 31.28 -47.20 -24.95
N GLU A 172 30.10 -47.63 -25.41
CA GLU A 172 29.96 -48.70 -26.40
C GLU A 172 30.69 -48.37 -27.70
N LYS A 173 30.53 -47.15 -28.23
CA LYS A 173 31.26 -46.68 -29.42
C LYS A 173 32.77 -46.71 -29.24
N ILE A 174 33.28 -46.27 -28.09
CA ILE A 174 34.72 -46.29 -27.78
C ILE A 174 35.21 -47.75 -27.67
N LYS A 175 34.43 -48.63 -27.05
CA LYS A 175 34.74 -50.06 -26.91
C LYS A 175 34.81 -50.76 -28.27
N GLU A 176 33.86 -50.50 -29.16
CA GLU A 176 33.87 -51.02 -30.54
C GLU A 176 35.05 -50.48 -31.34
N ASN A 177 35.43 -49.21 -31.16
CA ASN A 177 36.57 -48.60 -31.85
C ASN A 177 37.92 -49.15 -31.37
N ASN A 178 38.06 -49.48 -30.08
CA ASN A 178 39.28 -50.06 -29.51
C ASN A 178 39.39 -51.60 -29.71
N GLY A 179 38.32 -52.25 -30.19
CA GLY A 179 38.29 -53.68 -30.49
C GLY A 179 38.59 -54.03 -31.95
N LYS A 180 38.91 -53.04 -32.79
CA LYS A 180 39.46 -53.17 -34.14
C LYS A 180 40.92 -52.76 -34.14
#